data_AF-A0A3M8K5Z8-F1
#
_entry.id   AF-A0A3M8K5Z8-F1
#
_cell.length_a   1.000
_cell.length_b   1.000
_cell.length_c   1.000
_cell.angle_alpha   90.00
_cell.angle_beta   90.00
_cell.angle_gamma   90.00
#
_symmetry.space_group_name_H-M   'P 1'
#
loop_
_entity.id
_entity.type
_entity.pdbx_description
1 polymer ?
#
loop_
_entity_poly.entity_id
_entity_poly.type
_entity_poly.pdbx_seq_one_letter_code
_entity_poly.pdbx_strand_id
1 'polypeptide(L)'
;MPATIFYQSFYGSTGDYARALAQRLGTTAQEIPADASQCEIGGTDPLILLSPVHGPSMAAADFLKHNDLGDRPVAVCAVGMTLAEEARSKDRCASLLGRKAATVTRFYLPGRLNYSTLSGKHRNIMRAIVGSLRLKPNKSANEHAMIADYDRDIDRVDLAELDPVVDWALSATRG
;
A
#
# COMPACT_ATOMS: atom_id res chain seq x y z
N MET A 1 4.68 -17.14 16.08
CA MET A 1 3.27 -16.70 16.05
C MET A 1 3.07 -15.90 14.77
N PRO A 2 1.88 -15.88 14.16
CA PRO A 2 1.75 -15.32 12.83
C PRO A 2 1.56 -13.79 12.91
N ALA A 3 2.16 -13.05 11.97
CA ALA A 3 2.15 -11.59 11.98
C ALA A 3 0.74 -10.99 12.13
N THR A 4 0.64 -9.82 12.76
CA THR A 4 -0.58 -9.01 12.75
C THR A 4 -0.70 -8.30 11.40
N ILE A 5 -1.82 -8.47 10.70
CA ILE A 5 -2.03 -7.87 9.38
C ILE A 5 -3.23 -6.95 9.40
N PHE A 6 -3.00 -5.68 9.10
CA PHE A 6 -4.06 -4.69 8.90
C PHE A 6 -4.03 -4.14 7.48
N TYR A 7 -5.19 -3.81 6.92
CA TYR A 7 -5.27 -3.22 5.59
C TYR A 7 -6.37 -2.18 5.40
N GLN A 8 -6.22 -1.33 4.39
CA GLN A 8 -7.32 -0.50 3.87
C GLN A 8 -7.43 -0.70 2.37
N SER A 9 -8.64 -0.88 1.86
CA SER A 9 -8.89 -1.00 0.42
C SER A 9 -10.06 -0.14 -0.04
N PHE A 10 -9.89 0.52 -1.19
CA PHE A 10 -11.00 1.24 -1.86
C PHE A 10 -11.58 0.42 -3.03
N TYR A 11 -10.72 -0.28 -3.78
CA TYR A 11 -11.05 -0.97 -5.03
C TYR A 11 -10.56 -2.43 -5.07
N GLY A 12 -10.37 -3.04 -3.90
CA GLY A 12 -10.17 -4.48 -3.74
C GLY A 12 -8.73 -4.98 -3.78
N SER A 13 -7.83 -4.41 -4.59
CA SER A 13 -6.46 -4.95 -4.74
C SER A 13 -5.69 -5.10 -3.43
N THR A 14 -5.71 -4.07 -2.57
CA THR A 14 -5.09 -4.18 -1.24
C THR A 14 -5.70 -5.30 -0.39
N GLY A 15 -7.01 -5.50 -0.46
CA GLY A 15 -7.69 -6.56 0.27
C GLY A 15 -7.32 -7.95 -0.25
N ASP A 16 -7.12 -8.10 -1.56
CA ASP A 16 -6.62 -9.36 -2.15
C ASP A 16 -5.22 -9.69 -1.65
N TYR A 17 -4.31 -8.71 -1.66
CA TYR A 17 -2.97 -8.90 -1.09
C TYR A 17 -3.02 -9.24 0.39
N ALA A 18 -3.84 -8.55 1.18
CA ALA A 18 -3.93 -8.80 2.62
C ALA A 18 -4.45 -10.21 2.92
N ARG A 19 -5.48 -10.68 2.20
CA ARG A 19 -6.00 -12.04 2.32
C ARG A 19 -4.97 -13.09 1.89
N ALA A 20 -4.31 -12.89 0.76
CA ALA A 20 -3.29 -13.81 0.26
C ALA A 20 -2.09 -13.89 1.22
N LEU A 21 -1.65 -12.75 1.76
CA LEU A 21 -0.58 -12.71 2.75
C LEU A 21 -0.98 -13.41 4.05
N ALA A 22 -2.21 -13.16 4.53
CA ALA A 22 -2.74 -13.81 5.72
C ALA A 22 -2.79 -15.34 5.56
N GLN A 23 -3.24 -15.82 4.40
CA GLN A 23 -3.22 -17.25 4.08
C GLN A 23 -1.80 -17.83 4.11
N ARG A 24 -0.82 -17.14 3.51
CA ARG A 24 0.59 -17.58 3.49
C ARG A 24 1.23 -17.61 4.88
N LEU A 25 0.80 -16.72 5.78
CA LEU A 25 1.33 -16.63 7.14
C LEU A 25 0.49 -17.40 8.18
N GLY A 26 -0.61 -18.05 7.78
CA GLY A 26 -1.48 -18.78 8.70
C GLY A 26 -2.19 -17.89 9.71
N THR A 27 -2.64 -16.70 9.30
CA THR A 27 -3.35 -15.71 10.13
C THR A 27 -4.57 -15.14 9.39
N THR A 28 -5.16 -14.09 9.95
CA THR A 28 -6.24 -13.30 9.35
C THR A 28 -5.79 -11.86 9.14
N ALA A 29 -6.25 -11.25 8.05
CA ALA A 29 -6.10 -9.81 7.82
C ALA A 29 -7.35 -9.06 8.26
N GLN A 30 -7.17 -7.92 8.94
CA GLN A 30 -8.25 -7.07 9.44
C GLN A 30 -8.24 -5.72 8.73
N GLU A 31 -9.41 -5.14 8.48
CA GLU A 31 -9.45 -3.76 7.98
C GLU A 31 -9.00 -2.78 9.07
N ILE A 32 -8.27 -1.74 8.67
CA ILE A 32 -7.94 -0.62 9.55
C ILE A 32 -9.27 0.08 9.87
N PRO A 33 -9.65 0.20 11.15
CA PRO A 33 -10.86 0.90 11.54
C PRO A 33 -10.79 2.37 11.11
N ALA A 34 -11.96 2.99 10.91
CA ALA A 34 -12.05 4.40 10.52
C ALA A 34 -11.33 5.33 11.51
N ASP A 35 -11.33 4.95 12.80
CA ASP A 35 -10.52 5.57 13.83
C ASP A 35 -9.36 4.64 14.21
N ALA A 36 -8.16 4.97 13.71
CA ALA A 36 -6.97 4.17 13.93
C ALA A 36 -6.50 4.13 15.40
N SER A 37 -7.01 5.01 16.26
CA SER A 37 -6.73 4.98 17.71
C SER A 37 -7.50 3.89 18.46
N GLN A 38 -8.53 3.31 17.82
CA GLN A 38 -9.34 2.22 18.37
C GLN A 38 -8.77 0.84 18.06
N CYS A 39 -7.63 0.78 17.36
CA CYS A 39 -6.98 -0.49 17.08
C CYS A 39 -6.20 -0.93 18.32
N GLU A 40 -6.70 -1.95 19.03
CA GLU A 40 -5.91 -2.64 20.05
C GLU A 40 -4.83 -3.47 19.37
N ILE A 41 -3.59 -3.00 19.45
CA ILE A 41 -2.44 -3.71 18.90
C ILE A 41 -1.72 -4.43 20.05
N GLY A 42 -2.24 -5.59 20.43
CA GLY A 42 -1.59 -6.46 21.40
C GLY A 42 -0.34 -7.16 20.83
N GLY A 43 0.55 -7.56 21.73
CA GLY A 43 1.67 -8.46 21.43
C GLY A 43 2.89 -7.81 20.76
N THR A 44 3.94 -8.63 20.61
CA THR A 44 5.24 -8.24 20.03
C THR A 44 5.45 -8.79 18.62
N ASP A 45 4.44 -9.46 18.06
CA ASP A 45 4.54 -10.06 16.73
C ASP A 45 4.72 -8.99 15.64
N PRO A 46 5.36 -9.33 14.51
CA PRO A 46 5.51 -8.40 13.39
C PRO A 46 4.17 -7.80 12.96
N LEU A 47 4.16 -6.49 12.71
CA LEU A 47 3.01 -5.77 12.16
C LEU A 47 3.19 -5.56 10.67
N ILE A 48 2.17 -5.88 9.87
CA ILE A 48 2.15 -5.61 8.44
C ILE A 48 0.91 -4.77 8.12
N LEU A 49 1.14 -3.57 7.59
CA LEU A 49 0.09 -2.65 7.17
C LEU A 49 0.05 -2.57 5.63
N LEU A 50 -1.09 -2.87 5.02
CA LEU A 50 -1.27 -2.74 3.58
C LEU A 50 -2.25 -1.59 3.29
N SER A 51 -1.85 -0.58 2.53
CA SER A 51 -2.78 0.48 2.15
C SER A 51 -2.40 1.14 0.83
N PRO A 52 -3.37 1.64 0.06
CA PRO A 52 -3.07 2.44 -1.10
C PRO A 52 -2.53 3.81 -0.68
N VAL A 53 -1.67 4.38 -1.54
CA VAL A 53 -1.29 5.79 -1.42
C VAL A 53 -2.35 6.63 -2.13
N HIS A 54 -3.07 7.47 -1.39
CA HIS A 54 -4.12 8.33 -1.93
C HIS A 54 -3.75 9.80 -1.80
N GLY A 55 -3.17 10.38 -2.86
CA GLY A 55 -2.70 11.76 -2.83
C GLY A 55 -1.63 11.97 -1.74
N PRO A 56 -1.85 12.86 -0.76
CA PRO A 56 -0.92 13.08 0.35
C PRO A 56 -1.16 12.17 1.57
N SER A 57 -2.11 11.24 1.52
CA SER A 57 -2.45 10.38 2.66
C SER A 57 -2.25 8.89 2.37
N MET A 58 -2.05 8.14 3.44
CA MET A 58 -1.93 6.68 3.44
C MET A 58 -2.34 6.18 4.83
N ALA A 59 -3.37 5.34 4.90
CA ALA A 59 -3.91 4.88 6.18
C ALA A 59 -2.85 4.18 7.05
N ALA A 60 -1.90 3.45 6.44
CA ALA A 60 -0.79 2.86 7.18
C ALA A 60 0.10 3.93 7.87
N ALA A 61 0.38 5.05 7.21
CA ALA A 61 1.16 6.12 7.84
C ALA A 61 0.40 6.79 8.98
N ASP A 62 -0.91 7.03 8.79
CA ASP A 62 -1.74 7.64 9.83
C ASP A 62 -1.92 6.69 11.03
N PHE A 63 -2.08 5.39 10.79
CA PHE A 63 -2.08 4.37 11.82
C PHE A 63 -0.80 4.40 12.67
N LEU A 64 0.35 4.46 12.01
CA LEU A 64 1.65 4.49 12.69
C LEU A 64 1.91 5.80 13.43
N LYS A 65 1.25 6.90 13.08
CA LYS A 65 1.35 8.17 13.83
C LYS A 65 0.59 8.11 15.16
N HIS A 66 -0.54 7.41 15.20
CA HIS A 66 -1.44 7.38 16.36
C HIS A 66 -1.20 6.21 17.32
N ASN A 67 -0.41 5.23 16.90
CA ASN A 67 -0.12 4.06 17.71
C ASN A 67 1.37 3.99 18.09
N ASP A 68 1.63 3.81 19.38
CA ASP A 68 2.95 3.42 19.87
C ASP A 68 3.11 1.90 19.69
N LEU A 69 4.21 1.53 19.05
CA LEU A 69 4.48 0.17 18.64
C LEU A 69 5.69 -0.42 19.40
N GLY A 70 6.37 0.38 20.22
CA GLY A 70 7.62 0.00 20.86
C GLY A 70 8.64 -0.51 19.83
N ASP A 71 9.35 -1.58 20.19
CA ASP A 71 10.40 -2.19 19.37
C ASP A 71 9.88 -3.28 18.41
N ARG A 72 8.55 -3.41 18.26
CA ARG A 72 8.01 -4.46 17.40
C ARG A 72 8.48 -4.25 15.95
N PRO A 73 8.75 -5.32 15.18
CA PRO A 73 9.01 -5.21 13.75
C PRO A 73 7.77 -4.70 13.00
N VAL A 74 7.96 -3.73 12.10
CA VAL A 74 6.87 -3.13 11.31
C VAL A 74 7.22 -3.09 9.83
N ALA A 75 6.28 -3.53 9.00
CA ALA A 75 6.30 -3.36 7.56
C ALA A 75 5.07 -2.62 7.03
N VAL A 76 5.26 -1.83 5.99
CA VAL A 76 4.19 -1.20 5.20
C VAL A 76 4.27 -1.65 3.76
N CYS A 77 3.17 -2.17 3.21
CA CYS A 77 3.00 -2.43 1.79
C CYS A 77 2.18 -1.32 1.15
N ALA A 78 2.83 -0.47 0.37
CA ALA A 78 2.17 0.55 -0.43
C ALA A 78 1.61 -0.08 -1.71
N VAL A 79 0.28 -0.05 -1.89
CA VAL A 79 -0.39 -0.62 -3.06
C VAL A 79 -0.75 0.49 -4.06
N GLY A 80 -0.43 0.35 -5.34
CA GLY A 80 -0.79 1.39 -6.30
C GLY A 80 -0.52 1.07 -7.76
N MET A 81 -0.70 2.06 -8.63
CA MET A 81 -0.57 1.89 -10.09
C MET A 81 0.76 2.38 -10.67
N THR A 82 1.63 2.96 -9.84
CA THR A 82 2.97 3.38 -10.25
C THR A 82 3.76 2.17 -10.76
N LEU A 83 4.48 2.32 -11.86
CA LEU A 83 5.38 1.25 -12.33
C LEU A 83 6.36 0.84 -11.21
N ALA A 84 6.52 -0.46 -10.98
CA ALA A 84 7.16 -0.99 -9.77
C ALA A 84 8.58 -0.44 -9.54
N GLU A 85 9.40 -0.34 -10.59
CA GLU A 85 10.74 0.25 -10.51
C GLU A 85 10.70 1.72 -10.08
N GLU A 86 9.84 2.53 -10.70
CA GLU A 86 9.68 3.94 -10.34
C GLU A 86 9.14 4.09 -8.91
N ALA A 87 8.22 3.22 -8.50
CA ALA A 87 7.65 3.22 -7.16
C ALA A 87 8.67 2.89 -6.08
N ARG A 88 9.49 1.85 -6.29
CA ARG A 88 10.58 1.44 -5.40
C ARG A 88 11.66 2.52 -5.33
N SER A 89 12.02 3.14 -6.45
CA SER A 89 13.01 4.21 -6.51
C SER A 89 12.56 5.48 -5.77
N LYS A 90 11.31 5.92 -5.99
CA LYS A 90 10.77 7.16 -5.39
C LYS A 90 10.34 6.98 -3.94
N ASP A 91 9.99 5.76 -3.54
CA ASP A 91 9.57 5.38 -2.18
C ASP A 91 8.70 6.44 -1.48
N ARG A 92 7.55 6.74 -2.11
CA ARG A 92 6.61 7.75 -1.58
C ARG A 92 6.12 7.41 -0.17
N CYS A 93 6.13 6.13 0.18
CA CYS A 93 5.81 5.62 1.51
C CYS A 93 6.77 6.20 2.56
N ALA A 94 8.08 6.24 2.30
CA ALA A 94 9.06 6.86 3.19
C ALA A 94 8.72 8.32 3.53
N SER A 95 8.36 9.11 2.52
CA SER A 95 8.02 10.53 2.72
C SER A 95 6.81 10.72 3.64
N LEU A 96 5.81 9.84 3.54
CA LEU A 96 4.60 9.89 4.39
C LEU A 96 4.86 9.42 5.83
N LEU A 97 5.82 8.52 6.01
CA LEU A 97 6.22 8.00 7.31
C LEU A 97 7.16 8.95 8.08
N GLY A 98 7.83 9.87 7.37
CA GLY A 98 8.77 10.81 7.98
C GLY A 98 9.87 10.08 8.77
N ARG A 99 10.07 10.44 10.04
CA ARG A 99 11.10 9.81 10.88
C ARG A 99 10.90 8.30 11.09
N LYS A 100 9.66 7.80 11.05
CA LYS A 100 9.38 6.36 11.19
C LYS A 100 9.87 5.54 9.98
N ALA A 101 10.18 6.19 8.87
CA ALA A 101 10.78 5.53 7.72
C ALA A 101 12.12 4.82 8.05
N ALA A 102 12.85 5.26 9.07
CA ALA A 102 14.12 4.61 9.44
C ALA A 102 13.94 3.22 10.08
N THR A 103 12.77 2.94 10.67
CA THR A 103 12.50 1.71 11.43
C THR A 103 11.40 0.85 10.82
N VAL A 104 10.68 1.37 9.82
CA VAL A 104 9.62 0.66 9.11
C VAL A 104 10.16 0.11 7.79
N THR A 105 10.07 -1.20 7.62
CA THR A 105 10.35 -1.86 6.33
C THR A 105 9.25 -1.52 5.33
N ARG A 106 9.59 -1.26 4.08
CA ARG A 106 8.63 -0.81 3.07
C ARG A 106 8.68 -1.68 1.83
N PHE A 107 7.49 -2.07 1.37
CA PHE A 107 7.29 -2.83 0.15
C PHE A 107 6.34 -2.06 -0.77
N TYR A 108 6.47 -2.31 -2.07
CA TYR A 108 5.55 -1.81 -3.07
C TYR A 108 4.85 -2.99 -3.73
N LEU A 109 3.52 -2.95 -3.81
CA LEU A 109 2.71 -3.97 -4.46
C LEU A 109 1.93 -3.34 -5.63
N PRO A 110 2.04 -3.87 -6.86
CA PRO A 110 1.29 -3.36 -8.00
C PRO A 110 -0.20 -3.65 -7.83
N GLY A 111 -1.03 -2.62 -7.99
CA GLY A 111 -2.46 -2.67 -7.76
C GLY A 111 -3.27 -2.80 -9.06
N ARG A 112 -4.57 -2.54 -8.92
CA ARG A 112 -5.49 -2.39 -10.05
C ARG A 112 -6.22 -1.07 -10.01
N LEU A 113 -6.59 -0.60 -11.19
CA LEU A 113 -7.42 0.58 -11.39
C LEU A 113 -8.44 0.27 -12.49
N ASN A 114 -9.66 -0.03 -12.06
CA ASN A 114 -10.77 -0.28 -12.95
C ASN A 114 -11.62 0.99 -13.04
N TYR A 115 -11.45 1.76 -14.12
CA TYR A 115 -12.21 2.98 -14.39
C TYR A 115 -13.73 2.76 -14.40
N SER A 116 -14.17 1.55 -14.77
CA SER A 116 -15.56 1.11 -14.71
C SER A 116 -16.14 1.09 -13.29
N THR A 117 -15.29 0.98 -12.26
CA THR A 117 -15.68 0.86 -10.85
C THR A 117 -15.42 2.12 -10.04
N LEU A 118 -14.77 3.14 -10.64
CA LEU A 118 -14.44 4.37 -9.95
C LEU A 118 -15.70 5.14 -9.54
N SER A 119 -15.67 5.72 -8.35
CA SER A 119 -16.70 6.69 -7.95
C SER A 119 -16.60 7.94 -8.82
N GLY A 120 -17.70 8.69 -8.97
CA GLY A 120 -17.68 9.94 -9.74
C GLY A 120 -16.61 10.92 -9.26
N LYS A 121 -16.37 11.00 -7.94
CA LYS A 121 -15.31 11.80 -7.34
C LYS A 121 -13.93 11.36 -7.79
N HIS A 122 -13.60 10.07 -7.67
CA HIS A 122 -12.28 9.56 -8.08
C HIS A 122 -12.09 9.64 -9.60
N ARG A 123 -13.14 9.41 -10.40
CA ARG A 123 -13.09 9.57 -11.85
C ARG A 123 -12.79 11.01 -12.26
N ASN A 124 -13.34 12.01 -11.57
CA ASN A 124 -13.04 13.42 -11.83
C ASN A 124 -11.61 13.79 -11.43
N ILE A 125 -11.10 13.27 -10.31
CA ILE A 125 -9.70 13.45 -9.90
C ILE A 125 -8.75 12.87 -10.97
N MET A 126 -9.02 11.64 -11.43
CA MET A 126 -8.21 11.00 -12.47
C MET A 126 -8.23 11.79 -13.78
N ARG A 127 -9.40 12.31 -14.19
CA ARG A 127 -9.54 13.19 -15.36
C ARG A 127 -8.66 14.43 -15.24
N ALA A 128 -8.66 15.09 -14.08
CA ALA A 128 -7.84 16.28 -13.84
C ALA A 128 -6.34 15.96 -13.89
N ILE A 129 -5.91 14.86 -13.25
CA ILE A 129 -4.51 14.44 -13.26
C ILE A 129 -4.05 14.11 -14.68
N VAL A 130 -4.79 13.28 -15.42
CA VAL A 130 -4.41 12.91 -16.79
C VAL A 130 -4.46 14.10 -17.74
N GLY A 131 -5.43 15.00 -17.58
CA GLY A 131 -5.47 16.25 -18.33
C GLY A 131 -4.21 17.11 -18.12
N SER A 132 -3.80 17.27 -16.86
CA SER A 132 -2.56 17.98 -16.51
C SER A 132 -1.31 17.28 -17.08
N LEU A 133 -1.22 15.95 -16.93
CA LEU A 133 -0.09 15.18 -17.45
C LEU A 133 0.04 15.29 -18.96
N ARG A 134 -1.07 15.28 -19.71
CA ARG A 134 -1.05 15.45 -21.18
C ARG A 134 -0.36 16.75 -21.59
N LEU A 135 -0.57 17.83 -20.85
CA LEU A 135 0.04 19.15 -21.10
C LEU A 135 1.50 19.26 -20.62
N LYS A 136 1.92 18.46 -19.65
CA LYS A 136 3.28 18.49 -19.09
C LYS A 136 4.34 18.09 -20.15
N PRO A 137 5.39 18.89 -20.41
CA PRO A 137 6.53 18.46 -21.24
C PRO A 137 7.42 17.47 -20.48
N ASN A 138 8.19 16.64 -21.19
CA ASN A 138 9.17 15.69 -20.61
C ASN A 138 8.57 14.75 -19.54
N LYS A 139 7.59 13.94 -19.95
CA LYS A 139 6.89 12.99 -19.06
C LYS A 139 7.80 11.82 -18.68
N SER A 140 7.67 11.29 -17.46
CA SER A 140 8.33 10.03 -17.08
C SER A 140 7.65 8.82 -17.73
N ALA A 141 8.29 7.65 -17.68
CA ALA A 141 7.70 6.40 -18.14
C ALA A 141 6.37 6.08 -17.43
N ASN A 142 6.30 6.32 -16.11
CA ASN A 142 5.07 6.15 -15.35
C ASN A 142 3.96 7.13 -15.76
N GLU A 143 4.31 8.38 -16.09
CA GLU A 143 3.34 9.37 -16.56
C GLU A 143 2.80 9.00 -17.96
N HIS A 144 3.66 8.47 -18.83
CA HIS A 144 3.24 7.89 -20.11
C HIS A 144 2.29 6.71 -19.92
N ALA A 145 2.62 5.77 -19.03
CA ALA A 145 1.75 4.65 -18.70
C ALA A 145 0.38 5.11 -18.17
N MET A 146 0.36 6.06 -17.24
CA MET A 146 -0.88 6.62 -16.68
C MET A 146 -1.79 7.25 -17.74
N ILE A 147 -1.22 7.92 -18.76
CA ILE A 147 -2.00 8.48 -19.87
C ILE A 147 -2.51 7.38 -20.79
N ALA A 148 -1.70 6.37 -21.11
CA ALA A 148 -2.06 5.26 -21.99
C ALA A 148 -3.15 4.36 -21.40
N ASP A 149 -3.17 4.24 -20.07
CA ASP A 149 -4.12 3.46 -19.29
C ASP A 149 -5.41 4.22 -18.95
N TYR A 150 -5.49 5.51 -19.30
CA TYR A 150 -6.63 6.34 -18.94
C TYR A 150 -7.94 5.83 -19.56
N ASP A 151 -8.98 5.75 -18.71
CA ASP A 151 -10.31 5.26 -19.05
C ASP A 151 -10.38 3.78 -19.45
N ARG A 152 -9.40 2.99 -19.01
CA ARG A 152 -9.35 1.53 -19.20
C ARG A 152 -9.26 0.81 -17.87
N ASP A 153 -9.82 -0.38 -17.80
CA ASP A 153 -9.63 -1.26 -16.65
C ASP A 153 -8.28 -1.95 -16.76
N ILE A 154 -7.42 -1.73 -15.76
CA ILE A 154 -6.06 -2.26 -15.71
C ILE A 154 -5.87 -3.00 -14.39
N ASP A 155 -5.52 -4.27 -14.47
CA ASP A 155 -5.12 -5.08 -13.33
C ASP A 155 -3.65 -5.47 -13.45
N ARG A 156 -2.84 -5.08 -12.46
CA ARG A 156 -1.43 -5.43 -12.34
C ARG A 156 -1.14 -6.19 -11.04
N VAL A 157 -2.17 -6.70 -10.36
CA VAL A 157 -1.96 -7.47 -9.14
C VAL A 157 -1.10 -8.69 -9.43
N ASP A 158 -0.02 -8.81 -8.68
CA ASP A 158 0.93 -9.92 -8.75
C ASP A 158 1.22 -10.42 -7.34
N LEU A 159 0.63 -11.55 -6.98
CA LEU A 159 0.79 -12.12 -5.64
C LEU A 159 2.22 -12.63 -5.38
N ALA A 160 3.08 -12.80 -6.39
CA ALA A 160 4.48 -13.12 -6.18
C ALA A 160 5.24 -11.97 -5.49
N GLU A 161 4.76 -10.73 -5.60
CA GLU A 161 5.32 -9.57 -4.88
C GLU A 161 5.13 -9.67 -3.35
N LEU A 162 4.34 -10.63 -2.85
CA LEU A 162 4.25 -10.94 -1.42
C LEU A 162 5.39 -11.81 -0.90
N ASP A 163 6.16 -12.47 -1.76
CA ASP A 163 7.28 -13.34 -1.37
C ASP A 163 8.27 -12.62 -0.44
N PRO A 164 8.81 -11.43 -0.78
CA PRO A 164 9.71 -10.69 0.12
C PRO A 164 9.03 -10.23 1.43
N VAL A 165 7.70 -10.06 1.43
CA VAL A 165 6.93 -9.68 2.63
C VAL A 165 6.84 -10.87 3.60
N VAL A 166 6.59 -12.06 3.06
CA VAL A 166 6.56 -13.31 3.83
C VAL A 166 7.93 -13.60 4.43
N ASP A 167 8.99 -13.51 3.61
CA ASP A 167 10.36 -13.75 4.07
C ASP A 167 10.77 -12.80 5.19
N TRP A 168 10.42 -11.52 5.07
CA TRP A 168 10.64 -10.53 6.11
C TRP A 168 9.89 -10.90 7.40
N ALA A 169 8.61 -11.24 7.30
CA ALA A 169 7.78 -11.55 8.46
C ALA A 169 8.32 -12.78 9.21
N LEU A 170 8.70 -13.84 8.49
CA LEU A 170 9.26 -15.05 9.08
C LEU A 170 10.63 -14.79 9.72
N SER A 171 11.46 -13.94 9.11
CA SER A 171 12.77 -13.59 9.67
C SER A 171 12.65 -12.74 10.94
N ALA A 172 11.70 -11.80 10.97
CA ALA A 172 11.43 -10.93 12.10
C ALA A 172 10.93 -11.69 13.35
N THR A 173 10.36 -12.89 13.19
CA THR A 173 9.94 -13.75 14.31
C THR A 173 11.04 -14.63 14.90
N ARG A 174 12.21 -14.73 14.23
CA ARG A 174 13.32 -15.60 14.65
C ARG A 174 14.39 -14.86 15.46
N GLY A 175 14.22 -13.55 15.65
CA GLY A 175 15.12 -12.67 16.41
C GLY A 175 14.74 -12.56 17.88
#